data_AF-A0A9X1GF51-F1
#
_entry.id   AF-A0A9X1GF51-F1
#
_cell.length_a   1.000
_cell.length_b   1.000
_cell.length_c   1.000
_cell.angle_alpha   90.00
_cell.angle_beta   90.00
_cell.angle_gamma   90.00
#
_symmetry.space_group_name_H-M   'P 1'
#
loop_
_entity.id
_entity.type
_entity.pdbx_description
1 polymer ?
#
loop_
_entity_poly.entity_id
_entity_poly.type
_entity_poly.pdbx_seq_one_letter_code
_entity_poly.pdbx_strand_id
1 'polypeptide(L)' 'LKKNQRPMLFIHGDADTFVPFEMLDKVYRATKGPKEKYVVKGAEHAEAYKTDPEKYQQVVQQFLSQYVH' A
#
# COMPACT_ATOMS: atom_id res chain seq x y z
N LEU A 1 -8.67 11.59 -1.04
CA LEU A 1 -7.42 11.47 -1.84
C LEU A 1 -7.29 12.46 -3.00
N LYS A 2 -8.38 12.96 -3.61
CA LYS A 2 -8.32 13.87 -4.78
C LYS A 2 -7.51 15.16 -4.62
N LYS A 3 -7.31 15.62 -3.38
CA LYS A 3 -6.50 16.81 -3.03
C LYS A 3 -5.07 16.47 -2.58
N ASN A 4 -4.72 15.18 -2.49
CA ASN A 4 -3.39 14.77 -2.06
C ASN A 4 -2.38 15.09 -3.17
N GLN A 5 -1.31 15.80 -2.80
CA GLN A 5 -0.15 16.08 -3.65
C GLN A 5 1.14 15.43 -3.13
N ARG A 6 1.08 14.80 -1.94
CA ARG A 6 2.22 14.11 -1.33
C ARG A 6 2.32 12.67 -1.83
N PRO A 7 3.54 12.10 -1.86
CA PRO A 7 3.77 10.69 -2.12
C PRO A 7 2.92 9.81 -1.20
N MET A 8 2.35 8.73 -1.73
CA MET A 8 1.54 7.79 -0.96
C MET A 8 1.79 6.35 -1.39
N LEU A 9 2.17 5.51 -0.42
CA LEU A 9 2.30 4.06 -0.59
C LEU A 9 1.02 3.38 -0.06
N PHE A 10 0.38 2.56 -0.90
CA PHE A 10 -0.75 1.73 -0.52
C PHE A 10 -0.30 0.28 -0.34
N ILE A 11 -0.57 -0.32 0.81
CA ILE A 11 -0.28 -1.74 1.07
C ILE A 11 -1.59 -2.43 1.40
N HIS A 12 -1.92 -3.52 0.69
CA HIS A 12 -3.20 -4.24 0.88
C HIS A 12 -3.02 -5.75 0.68
N GLY A 13 -3.73 -6.55 1.47
CA GLY A 13 -3.75 -8.01 1.34
C GLY A 13 -4.86 -8.47 0.40
N ASP A 14 -4.57 -9.35 -0.56
CA ASP A 14 -5.59 -9.82 -1.52
C ASP A 14 -6.62 -10.79 -0.90
N ALA A 15 -6.34 -11.31 0.30
CA ALA A 15 -7.25 -12.12 1.10
C ALA A 15 -7.98 -11.29 2.20
N ASP A 16 -7.89 -9.96 2.16
CA ASP A 16 -8.61 -9.11 3.11
C ASP A 16 -10.14 -9.20 2.85
N THR A 17 -10.84 -9.82 3.80
CA THR A 17 -12.29 -9.97 3.80
C THR A 17 -13.01 -8.85 4.58
N PHE A 18 -12.27 -8.05 5.34
CA PHE A 18 -12.81 -6.92 6.13
C PHE A 18 -12.88 -5.64 5.28
N VAL A 19 -11.83 -5.36 4.51
CA VAL A 19 -11.80 -4.30 3.49
C VAL A 19 -11.61 -4.95 2.12
N PRO A 20 -12.64 -5.00 1.27
CA PRO A 20 -12.56 -5.65 -0.03
C PRO A 20 -11.39 -5.12 -0.86
N PHE A 21 -10.64 -6.03 -1.49
CA PHE A 21 -9.46 -5.71 -2.32
C PHE A 21 -9.74 -4.64 -3.38
N GLU A 22 -10.95 -4.59 -3.95
CA GLU A 22 -11.38 -3.57 -4.93
C GLU A 22 -11.28 -2.13 -4.41
N MET A 23 -11.31 -1.94 -3.08
CA MET A 23 -11.14 -0.63 -2.46
C MET A 23 -9.74 -0.06 -2.73
N LEU A 24 -8.71 -0.91 -2.85
CA LEU A 24 -7.35 -0.48 -3.18
C LEU A 24 -7.33 0.31 -4.49
N ASP A 25 -7.95 -0.21 -5.55
CA ASP A 25 -7.96 0.47 -6.84
C ASP A 25 -8.79 1.76 -6.81
N LYS A 26 -9.88 1.82 -6.03
CA LYS A 26 -10.66 3.05 -5.84
C LYS A 26 -9.80 4.15 -5.23
N VAL A 27 -9.07 3.84 -4.16
CA VAL A 27 -8.24 4.83 -3.45
C VAL A 27 -6.99 5.20 -4.25
N TYR A 28 -6.35 4.22 -4.89
CA TYR A 28 -5.17 4.42 -5.74
C TYR A 28 -5.49 5.33 -6.94
N ARG A 29 -6.65 5.16 -7.58
CA ARG A 29 -7.10 6.05 -8.66
C ARG A 29 -7.49 7.44 -8.15
N ALA A 30 -7.99 7.54 -6.93
CA ALA A 30 -8.46 8.81 -6.37
C ALA A 30 -7.34 9.77 -5.95
N THR A 31 -6.09 9.33 -5.74
CA THR A 31 -4.97 10.23 -5.40
C THR A 31 -4.30 10.82 -6.65
N LYS A 32 -3.92 12.11 -6.58
CA LYS A 32 -3.25 12.87 -7.65
C LYS A 32 -1.75 13.02 -7.47
N GLY A 33 -1.24 12.87 -6.25
CA GLY A 33 0.20 12.87 -5.97
C GLY A 33 0.90 11.58 -6.43
N PRO A 34 2.25 11.54 -6.32
CA PRO A 34 3.02 10.31 -6.56
C PRO A 34 2.45 9.16 -5.73
N LYS A 35 2.37 7.98 -6.35
CA LYS A 35 1.69 6.84 -5.73
C LYS A 35 2.37 5.54 -6.10
N GLU A 36 2.42 4.66 -5.12
CA GLU A 36 2.92 3.29 -5.25
C GLU A 36 1.93 2.35 -4.58
N LYS A 37 1.85 1.10 -5.04
CA LYS A 37 1.04 0.07 -4.40
C LYS A 37 1.80 -1.24 -4.28
N TYR A 38 1.60 -1.91 -3.15
CA TYR A 38 2.11 -3.23 -2.86
C TYR A 38 0.96 -4.13 -2.41
N VAL A 39 0.76 -5.24 -3.12
CA VAL A 39 -0.27 -6.23 -2.81
C VAL A 39 0.40 -7.44 -2.19
N VAL A 40 0.00 -7.79 -0.97
CA VAL A 40 0.52 -8.95 -0.25
C VAL A 40 -0.39 -10.13 -0.49
N LYS A 41 0.12 -11.13 -1.22
CA LYS A 41 -0.64 -12.33 -1.59
C LYS A 41 -0.91 -13.19 -0.35
N GLY A 42 -2.16 -13.56 -0.12
CA GLY A 42 -2.63 -14.37 1.01
C GLY A 42 -2.69 -13.64 2.34
N ALA A 43 -2.49 -12.32 2.39
CA ALA A 43 -2.60 -11.56 3.63
C ALA A 43 -4.05 -11.14 3.89
N GLU A 44 -4.52 -11.36 5.11
CA GLU A 44 -5.79 -10.84 5.62
C GLU A 44 -5.61 -9.40 6.15
N HIS A 45 -6.69 -8.84 6.71
CA HIS A 45 -6.67 -7.50 7.28
C HIS A 45 -5.58 -7.36 8.35
N ALA A 46 -4.74 -6.32 8.22
CA ALA A 46 -3.60 -6.05 9.10
C ALA A 46 -2.50 -7.14 9.18
N GLU A 47 -2.56 -8.19 8.35
CA GLU A 47 -1.57 -9.28 8.37
C GLU A 47 -0.43 -9.09 7.36
N ALA A 48 -0.45 -8.02 6.55
CA ALA A 48 0.52 -7.76 5.48
C ALA A 48 2.00 -7.87 5.92
N TYR A 49 2.35 -7.31 7.09
CA TYR A 49 3.72 -7.39 7.62
C TYR A 49 4.09 -8.80 8.07
N LYS A 50 3.13 -9.56 8.60
CA LYS A 50 3.38 -10.92 9.10
C LYS A 50 3.49 -11.92 7.95
N THR A 51 2.70 -11.74 6.89
CA THR A 51 2.71 -12.61 5.71
C THR A 51 3.97 -12.46 4.88
N ASP A 52 4.49 -11.23 4.71
CA ASP A 52 5.72 -10.99 3.95
C ASP A 52 6.57 -9.88 4.59
N PRO A 53 7.23 -10.17 5.73
CA PRO A 53 7.95 -9.15 6.50
C PRO A 53 9.13 -8.56 5.74
N GLU A 54 9.89 -9.40 5.02
CA GLU A 54 11.07 -8.95 4.28
C GLU A 54 10.67 -8.00 3.16
N LYS A 55 9.68 -8.38 2.32
CA LYS A 55 9.25 -7.52 1.24
C LYS A 55 8.56 -6.26 1.73
N TYR A 56 7.76 -6.36 2.80
CA TYR A 56 7.12 -5.21 3.41
C TYR A 56 8.17 -4.18 3.84
N GLN A 57 9.20 -4.61 4.58
CA GLN A 57 10.28 -3.72 5.01
C GLN A 57 11.02 -3.10 3.82
N GLN A 58 11.34 -3.90 2.80
CA GLN A 58 12.01 -3.41 1.59
C GLN A 58 11.20 -2.32 0.88
N VAL A 59 9.90 -2.56 0.65
CA VAL A 59 9.02 -1.61 -0.03
C VAL A 59 8.90 -0.31 0.78
N VAL A 60 8.74 -0.40 2.10
CA VAL A 60 8.66 0.78 2.96
C VAL A 60 9.98 1.55 2.97
N GLN A 61 11.13 0.87 3.09
CA GLN A 61 12.44 1.52 3.07
C GLN A 61 12.71 2.21 1.71
N GLN A 62 12.38 1.55 0.60
CA GLN A 62 12.52 2.13 -0.74
C GLN A 62 11.67 3.39 -0.87
N PHE A 63 10.39 3.31 -0.49
CA PHE A 63 9.49 4.46 -0.53
C PHE A 63 10.01 5.63 0.31
N LEU A 64 10.44 5.37 1.55
CA LEU A 64 10.98 6.41 2.43
C LEU A 64 12.27 7.02 1.86
N SER A 65 13.18 6.21 1.32
CA SER A 65 14.44 6.69 0.74
C SER A 65 14.23 7.63 -0.47
N GLN A 66 13.13 7.46 -1.20
CA GLN A 66 12.80 8.28 -2.37
C GLN A 66 12.18 9.63 -2.02
N TYR A 67 11.50 9.73 -0.86
CA TYR A 67 10.63 10.87 -0.56
C TYR A 67 10.91 11.57 0.76
N VAL A 68 11.75 10.99 1.64
CA VAL A 68 12.16 11.57 2.91
C VAL A 68 13.66 11.85 2.85
N HIS A 69 14.01 13.13 3.01
CA HIS A 69 15.39 13.63 3.02
C HIS A 69 15.61 14.46 4.28
#